data_AF-A0A1F4F063-F1
#
_entry.id   AF-A0A1F4F063-F1
#
_cell.length_a   1.000
_cell.length_b   1.000
_cell.length_c   1.000
_cell.angle_alpha   90.00
_cell.angle_beta   90.00
_cell.angle_gamma   90.00
#
_symmetry.space_group_name_H-M   'P 1'
#
loop_
_entity.id
_entity.type
_entity.pdbx_description
1 polymer ?
#
loop_
_entity_poly.entity_id
_entity_poly.type
_entity_poly.pdbx_seq_one_letter_code
_entity_poly.pdbx_strand_id
1 'polypeptide(L)'
;MDEYKPPLSMAAGLRSALSHALITLLAIGIAFALPQAAQYILYYWWPQVEADSKLMLATEILLAAVLVLLFNLVVVSWNNHRFVESAKLASLVHARKGRGGGWFVRLRQRRMLRRLPASRDAFVLTVTGFHTFVEELSLAASAFNTAYEIRVMLLNPASSGARQRICSLPAEIGLSAFCDEIEASIARLEALRQAGKKVTLKFYGEAPFWKVVVLGEHVWVQYCHDGHELRHATEYVFALNSHEPGHGLFVPFYMLFLRKWSEPQHPEYDFDTRELVFRDGLGKEVRRDPFMLRPADDPEESRSTPVNQPSSIATIASVSRRAARIRQGGGPSASGSRRAASGTPSGRRGCAGW
;
A
#
# COMPACT_ATOMS: atom_id res chain seq x y z
N MET A 1 -27.93 22.42 32.53
CA MET A 1 -28.18 21.96 31.14
C MET A 1 -27.41 20.67 31.01
N ASP A 2 -28.10 19.57 31.22
CA ASP A 2 -27.50 18.24 31.38
C ASP A 2 -27.05 17.68 30.02
N GLU A 3 -25.81 17.21 30.01
CA GLU A 3 -25.12 16.67 28.85
C GLU A 3 -25.62 15.24 28.56
N TYR A 4 -26.43 15.10 27.51
CA TYR A 4 -27.00 13.83 27.06
C TYR A 4 -25.91 12.96 26.40
N LYS A 5 -25.31 12.03 27.16
CA LYS A 5 -24.45 10.96 26.63
C LYS A 5 -25.31 9.84 26.02
N PRO A 6 -25.14 9.49 24.74
CA PRO A 6 -25.93 8.43 24.10
C PRO A 6 -25.54 7.01 24.62
N PRO A 7 -26.46 6.03 24.57
CA PRO A 7 -26.34 4.71 25.21
C PRO A 7 -25.47 3.69 24.44
N LEU A 8 -24.38 4.13 23.80
CA LEU A 8 -23.50 3.24 23.03
C LEU A 8 -22.57 2.38 23.91
N SER A 9 -22.35 2.73 25.19
CA SER A 9 -21.48 1.96 26.09
C SER A 9 -22.15 0.71 26.68
N MET A 10 -23.48 0.73 26.90
CA MET A 10 -24.20 -0.38 27.52
C MET A 10 -24.28 -1.61 26.59
N ALA A 11 -24.47 -1.39 25.29
CA ALA A 11 -24.50 -2.49 24.31
C ALA A 11 -23.12 -3.17 24.15
N ALA A 12 -22.02 -2.40 24.28
CA ALA A 12 -20.67 -2.94 24.28
C ALA A 12 -20.38 -3.71 25.58
N GLY A 13 -20.78 -3.17 26.73
CA GLY A 13 -20.67 -3.86 28.03
C GLY A 13 -21.47 -5.15 28.10
N LEU A 14 -22.71 -5.15 27.59
CA LEU A 14 -23.58 -6.34 27.55
C LEU A 14 -23.00 -7.44 26.65
N ARG A 15 -22.41 -7.09 25.50
CA ARG A 15 -21.73 -8.06 24.62
C ARG A 15 -20.52 -8.68 25.30
N SER A 16 -19.72 -7.88 26.00
CA SER A 16 -18.58 -8.39 26.76
C SER A 16 -19.05 -9.36 27.86
N ALA A 17 -20.05 -8.96 28.66
CA ALA A 17 -20.61 -9.80 29.72
C ALA A 17 -21.19 -11.13 29.19
N LEU A 18 -21.94 -11.11 28.09
CA LEU A 18 -22.47 -12.31 27.44
C LEU A 18 -21.35 -13.22 26.91
N SER A 19 -20.30 -12.65 26.33
CA SER A 19 -19.15 -13.43 25.86
C SER A 19 -18.40 -14.10 27.01
N HIS A 20 -18.20 -13.38 28.13
CA HIS A 20 -17.60 -13.95 29.32
C HIS A 20 -18.47 -15.04 29.94
N ALA A 21 -19.79 -14.83 30.05
CA ALA A 21 -20.72 -15.83 30.57
C ALA A 21 -20.77 -17.11 29.71
N LEU A 22 -20.67 -16.97 28.37
CA LEU A 22 -20.61 -18.12 27.47
C LEU A 22 -19.31 -18.90 27.67
N ILE A 23 -18.17 -18.21 27.76
CA ILE A 23 -16.86 -18.83 27.99
C ILE A 23 -16.83 -19.57 29.34
N THR A 24 -17.38 -18.98 30.40
CA THR A 24 -17.42 -19.62 31.72
C THR A 24 -18.34 -20.84 31.74
N LEU A 25 -19.52 -20.78 31.13
CA LEU A 25 -20.41 -21.94 31.01
C LEU A 25 -19.76 -23.06 30.19
N LEU A 26 -19.05 -22.73 29.12
CA LEU A 26 -18.30 -23.70 28.32
C LEU A 26 -17.18 -24.35 29.15
N ALA A 27 -16.41 -23.55 29.90
CA ALA A 27 -15.34 -24.05 30.77
C ALA A 27 -15.89 -24.96 31.86
N ILE A 28 -17.01 -24.61 32.48
CA ILE A 28 -17.71 -25.44 33.46
C ILE A 28 -18.16 -26.75 32.82
N GLY A 29 -18.79 -26.69 31.64
CA GLY A 29 -19.21 -27.89 30.90
C GLY A 29 -18.05 -28.84 30.59
N ILE A 30 -16.91 -28.30 30.14
CA ILE A 30 -15.68 -29.07 29.91
C ILE A 30 -15.15 -29.67 31.23
N ALA A 31 -15.15 -28.90 32.32
CA ALA A 31 -14.68 -29.37 33.63
C ALA A 31 -15.52 -30.52 34.19
N PHE A 32 -16.83 -30.52 33.95
CA PHE A 32 -17.72 -31.62 34.35
C PHE A 32 -17.68 -32.82 33.37
N ALA A 33 -17.43 -32.58 32.08
CA ALA A 33 -17.31 -33.65 31.09
C ALA A 33 -15.98 -34.41 31.20
N LEU A 34 -14.90 -33.75 31.62
CA LEU A 34 -13.56 -34.35 31.69
C LEU A 34 -13.48 -35.61 32.57
N PRO A 35 -13.99 -35.61 33.82
CA PRO A 35 -13.92 -36.78 34.70
C PRO A 35 -14.65 -37.99 34.13
N GLN A 36 -15.84 -37.77 33.56
CA GLN A 36 -16.65 -38.83 32.99
C GLN A 36 -16.03 -39.39 31.70
N ALA A 37 -15.50 -38.51 30.84
CA ALA A 37 -14.76 -38.92 29.67
C ALA A 37 -13.49 -39.70 30.05
N ALA A 38 -12.75 -39.25 31.06
CA ALA A 38 -11.54 -39.93 31.53
C ALA A 38 -11.84 -41.34 32.07
N GLN A 39 -12.92 -41.50 32.84
CA GLN A 39 -13.35 -42.81 33.33
C GLN A 39 -13.72 -43.75 32.18
N TYR A 40 -14.51 -43.27 31.21
CA TYR A 40 -14.86 -44.06 30.03
C TYR A 40 -13.63 -44.48 29.22
N ILE A 41 -12.71 -43.54 28.98
CA ILE A 41 -11.49 -43.77 28.22
C ILE A 41 -10.61 -44.80 28.94
N LEU A 42 -10.35 -44.64 30.23
CA LEU A 42 -9.47 -45.55 30.98
C LEU A 42 -10.06 -46.95 31.17
N TYR A 43 -11.33 -47.05 31.57
CA TYR A 43 -11.89 -48.31 32.05
C TYR A 43 -12.60 -49.13 30.97
N TYR A 44 -13.09 -48.49 29.90
CA TYR A 44 -13.89 -49.18 28.88
C TYR A 44 -13.21 -49.19 27.51
N TRP A 45 -12.69 -48.04 27.07
CA TRP A 45 -12.16 -47.90 25.72
C TRP A 45 -10.69 -48.36 25.60
N TRP A 46 -9.81 -47.96 26.53
CA TRP A 46 -8.39 -48.32 26.49
C TRP A 46 -8.14 -49.83 26.45
N PRO A 47 -8.82 -50.68 27.27
CA PRO A 47 -8.64 -52.13 27.19
C PRO A 47 -9.01 -52.74 25.82
N GLN A 48 -9.98 -52.14 25.11
CA GLN A 48 -10.38 -52.60 23.77
C GLN A 48 -9.35 -52.24 22.70
N VAL A 49 -8.72 -51.06 22.83
CA VAL A 49 -7.66 -50.60 21.92
C VAL A 49 -6.36 -51.37 22.15
N GLU A 50 -6.02 -51.67 23.40
CA GLU A 50 -4.83 -52.45 23.75
C GLU A 50 -4.91 -53.90 23.25
N ALA A 51 -6.12 -54.49 23.25
CA ALA A 51 -6.33 -55.85 22.80
C ALA A 51 -6.22 -56.05 21.27
N ASP A 52 -6.35 -55.00 20.46
CA ASP A 52 -6.31 -55.08 18.99
C ASP A 52 -5.25 -54.13 18.40
N SER A 53 -4.16 -54.72 17.87
CA SER A 53 -3.05 -53.98 17.25
C SER A 53 -3.50 -53.09 16.08
N LYS A 54 -4.58 -53.42 15.36
CA LYS A 54 -5.11 -52.58 14.28
C LYS A 54 -5.80 -51.34 14.81
N LEU A 55 -6.52 -51.45 15.93
CA LEU A 55 -7.13 -50.31 16.61
C LEU A 55 -6.07 -49.39 17.21
N MET A 56 -5.00 -49.95 17.79
CA MET A 56 -3.88 -49.16 18.29
C MET A 56 -3.26 -48.29 17.19
N LEU A 57 -2.93 -48.87 16.04
CA LEU A 57 -2.34 -48.12 14.92
C LEU A 57 -3.30 -47.08 14.33
N ALA A 58 -4.59 -47.42 14.22
CA ALA A 58 -5.61 -46.48 13.73
C ALA A 58 -5.80 -45.28 14.67
N THR A 59 -5.83 -45.52 15.98
CA THR A 59 -5.98 -44.46 17.00
C THR A 59 -4.74 -43.57 17.07
N GLU A 60 -3.54 -44.11 16.91
CA GLU A 60 -2.30 -43.33 16.85
C GLU A 60 -2.28 -42.38 15.64
N ILE A 61 -2.58 -42.89 14.44
CA ILE A 61 -2.63 -42.06 13.22
C ILE A 61 -3.69 -40.97 13.35
N LEU A 62 -4.87 -41.32 13.87
CA LEU A 62 -5.95 -40.36 14.09
C LEU A 62 -5.55 -39.27 15.09
N LEU A 63 -4.94 -39.65 16.22
CA LEU A 63 -4.46 -38.72 17.24
C LEU A 63 -3.39 -37.78 16.66
N ALA A 64 -2.44 -38.32 15.89
CA ALA A 64 -1.40 -37.52 15.23
C ALA A 64 -2.01 -36.52 14.24
N ALA A 65 -2.98 -36.94 13.41
CA ALA A 65 -3.66 -36.06 12.46
C ALA A 65 -4.44 -34.94 13.17
N VAL A 66 -5.14 -35.26 14.27
CA VAL A 66 -5.86 -34.28 15.09
C VAL A 66 -4.88 -33.30 15.76
N LEU A 67 -3.76 -33.79 16.31
CA LEU A 67 -2.74 -32.93 16.92
C LEU A 67 -2.10 -31.98 15.90
N VAL A 68 -1.76 -32.45 14.71
CA VAL A 68 -1.23 -31.60 13.64
C VAL A 68 -2.25 -30.53 13.23
N LEU A 69 -3.52 -30.90 13.08
CA LEU A 69 -4.59 -29.95 12.78
C LEU A 69 -4.74 -28.90 13.88
N LEU A 70 -4.81 -29.31 15.15
CA LEU A 70 -4.93 -28.41 16.30
C LEU A 70 -3.73 -27.49 16.43
N PHE A 71 -2.51 -28.02 16.28
CA PHE A 71 -1.29 -27.20 16.34
C PHE A 71 -1.26 -26.16 15.24
N ASN A 72 -1.65 -26.54 14.02
CA ASN A 72 -1.79 -25.60 12.90
C ASN A 72 -2.84 -24.53 13.21
N LEU A 73 -4.00 -24.89 13.77
CA LEU A 73 -5.02 -23.92 14.16
C LEU A 73 -4.52 -22.96 15.24
N VAL A 74 -3.79 -23.47 16.25
CA VAL A 74 -3.20 -22.64 17.31
C VAL A 74 -2.16 -21.67 16.74
N VAL A 75 -1.25 -22.14 15.89
CA VAL A 75 -0.23 -21.29 15.25
C VAL A 75 -0.87 -20.21 14.39
N VAL A 76 -1.87 -20.56 13.57
CA VAL A 76 -2.61 -19.60 12.73
C VAL A 76 -3.38 -18.60 13.60
N SER A 77 -4.03 -19.07 14.66
CA SER A 77 -4.79 -18.22 15.58
C SER A 77 -3.87 -17.23 16.32
N TRP A 78 -2.72 -17.69 16.78
CA TRP A 78 -1.75 -16.85 17.50
C TRP A 78 -1.16 -15.77 16.58
N ASN A 79 -0.80 -16.13 15.35
CA ASN A 79 -0.32 -15.18 14.35
C ASN A 79 -1.41 -14.15 13.99
N ASN A 80 -2.67 -14.59 13.87
CA ASN A 80 -3.79 -13.69 13.62
C ASN A 80 -4.03 -12.73 14.79
N HIS A 81 -3.93 -13.17 16.04
CA HIS A 81 -4.13 -12.29 17.19
C HIS A 81 -3.08 -11.18 17.25
N ARG A 82 -1.79 -11.52 17.07
CA ARG A 82 -0.70 -10.52 17.01
C ARG A 82 -0.88 -9.53 15.87
N PHE A 83 -1.39 -9.98 14.73
CA PHE A 83 -1.70 -9.12 13.59
C PHE A 83 -2.90 -8.20 13.86
N VAL A 84 -3.91 -8.66 14.59
CA VAL A 84 -5.07 -7.86 14.96
C VAL A 84 -4.68 -6.77 15.96
N GLU A 85 -3.80 -7.07 16.92
CA GLU A 85 -3.29 -6.05 17.85
C GLU A 85 -2.45 -5.00 17.12
N SER A 86 -1.53 -5.40 16.25
CA SER A 86 -0.74 -4.45 15.47
C SER A 86 -1.59 -3.62 14.51
N ALA A 87 -2.60 -4.22 13.86
CA ALA A 87 -3.58 -3.50 13.05
C ALA A 87 -4.40 -2.51 13.86
N LYS A 88 -4.79 -2.86 15.09
CA LYS A 88 -5.51 -1.97 16.01
C LYS A 88 -4.63 -0.79 16.46
N LEU A 89 -3.37 -1.04 16.80
CA LEU A 89 -2.39 0.01 17.14
C LEU A 89 -2.12 0.94 15.96
N ALA A 90 -2.07 0.40 14.75
CA ALA A 90 -1.92 1.18 13.53
C ALA A 90 -3.21 1.88 13.07
N SER A 91 -4.33 1.66 13.76
CA SER A 91 -5.70 2.05 13.36
C SER A 91 -6.07 1.61 11.93
N LEU A 92 -5.48 0.49 11.48
CA LEU A 92 -5.73 -0.12 10.18
C LEU A 92 -7.14 -0.73 10.17
N VAL A 93 -8.05 -0.08 9.46
CA VAL A 93 -9.42 -0.55 9.28
C VAL A 93 -9.48 -1.60 8.17
N HIS A 94 -8.66 -1.42 7.13
CA HIS A 94 -8.73 -2.25 5.94
C HIS A 94 -7.39 -2.31 5.19
N ALA A 95 -7.02 -3.50 4.72
CA ALA A 95 -5.95 -3.69 3.75
C ALA A 95 -6.51 -4.50 2.57
N ARG A 96 -6.30 -4.02 1.35
CA ARG A 96 -6.78 -4.63 0.11
C ARG A 96 -5.65 -4.87 -0.84
N LYS A 97 -5.40 -6.13 -1.20
CA LYS A 97 -4.50 -6.49 -2.28
C LYS A 97 -5.24 -6.47 -3.62
N GLY A 98 -5.00 -5.44 -4.44
CA GLY A 98 -5.41 -5.38 -5.85
C GLY A 98 -6.92 -5.55 -6.17
N ARG A 99 -7.21 -5.72 -7.47
CA ARG A 99 -8.55 -5.75 -8.09
C ARG A 99 -9.42 -6.97 -7.68
N GLY A 100 -8.87 -7.92 -6.91
CA GLY A 100 -9.51 -9.21 -6.55
C GLY A 100 -10.26 -9.30 -5.21
N GLY A 101 -10.53 -8.19 -4.52
CA GLY A 101 -11.23 -8.20 -3.22
C GLY A 101 -12.70 -8.61 -3.34
N GLY A 102 -13.10 -9.67 -2.61
CA GLY A 102 -14.45 -10.23 -2.60
C GLY A 102 -15.56 -9.22 -2.30
N TRP A 103 -16.76 -9.47 -2.84
CA TRP A 103 -17.93 -8.57 -2.78
C TRP A 103 -18.26 -8.05 -1.36
N PHE A 104 -18.06 -8.86 -0.33
CA PHE A 104 -18.29 -8.50 1.08
C PHE A 104 -17.41 -7.34 1.58
N VAL A 105 -16.16 -7.27 1.13
CA VAL A 105 -15.23 -6.18 1.47
C VAL A 105 -15.73 -4.86 0.87
N ARG A 106 -16.19 -4.89 -0.39
CA ARG A 106 -16.76 -3.73 -1.09
C ARG A 106 -18.05 -3.25 -0.40
N LEU A 107 -18.90 -4.17 0.04
CA LEU A 107 -20.14 -3.83 0.75
C LEU A 107 -19.85 -3.16 2.11
N ARG A 108 -18.86 -3.67 2.85
CA ARG A 108 -18.42 -3.11 4.14
C ARG A 108 -17.84 -1.70 3.95
N GLN A 109 -17.01 -1.49 2.94
CA GLN A 109 -16.44 -0.18 2.64
C GLN A 109 -17.49 0.83 2.16
N ARG A 110 -18.46 0.40 1.33
CA ARG A 110 -19.62 1.26 0.96
C ARG A 110 -20.46 1.64 2.17
N ARG A 111 -20.71 0.70 3.10
CA ARG A 111 -21.41 1.01 4.35
C ARG A 111 -20.63 1.99 5.23
N MET A 112 -19.31 1.89 5.23
CA MET A 112 -18.43 2.81 5.96
C MET A 112 -18.48 4.21 5.36
N LEU A 113 -18.30 4.36 4.05
CA LEU A 113 -18.41 5.64 3.34
C LEU A 113 -19.80 6.28 3.46
N ARG A 114 -20.88 5.47 3.40
CA ARG A 114 -22.26 5.94 3.63
C ARG A 114 -22.54 6.41 5.06
N ARG A 115 -21.72 5.97 6.02
CA ARG A 115 -21.81 6.39 7.43
C ARG A 115 -20.93 7.59 7.73
N LEU A 116 -20.05 8.00 6.81
CA LEU A 116 -19.31 9.23 6.99
C LEU A 116 -20.29 10.39 6.84
N PRO A 117 -20.38 11.28 7.84
CA PRO A 117 -21.06 12.56 7.62
C PRO A 117 -20.41 13.25 6.42
N ALA A 118 -21.18 14.07 5.69
CA ALA A 118 -20.67 14.83 4.56
C ALA A 118 -19.35 15.50 4.97
N SER A 119 -18.25 14.99 4.43
CA SER A 119 -16.93 15.42 4.88
C SER A 119 -16.73 16.84 4.43
N ARG A 120 -16.40 17.76 5.33
CA ARG A 120 -16.20 19.17 4.95
C ARG A 120 -15.08 19.30 3.91
N ASP A 121 -14.00 18.53 4.10
CA ASP A 121 -12.77 18.65 3.33
C ASP A 121 -12.29 17.30 2.80
N ALA A 122 -11.81 17.28 1.55
CA ALA A 122 -11.22 16.13 0.89
C ALA A 122 -9.83 16.49 0.38
N PHE A 123 -8.82 15.68 0.73
CA PHE A 123 -7.43 15.91 0.36
C PHE A 123 -6.89 14.73 -0.45
N VAL A 124 -6.23 15.00 -1.58
CA VAL A 124 -5.72 13.95 -2.47
C VAL A 124 -4.31 14.25 -2.92
N LEU A 125 -3.38 13.35 -2.68
CA LEU A 125 -2.05 13.29 -3.28
C LEU A 125 -1.97 12.02 -4.12
N THR A 126 -1.81 12.16 -5.42
CA THR A 126 -1.82 11.00 -6.34
C THR A 126 -0.99 11.25 -7.59
N VAL A 127 -0.82 10.23 -8.42
CA VAL A 127 -0.01 10.30 -9.64
C VAL A 127 -0.83 10.97 -10.75
N THR A 128 -1.76 10.24 -11.37
CA THR A 128 -2.64 10.77 -12.43
C THR A 128 -4.00 11.22 -11.92
N GLY A 129 -4.52 10.55 -10.87
CA GLY A 129 -5.83 10.81 -10.29
C GLY A 129 -7.00 10.09 -10.97
N PHE A 130 -6.79 9.46 -12.12
CA PHE A 130 -7.83 8.84 -12.93
C PHE A 130 -8.66 7.81 -12.15
N HIS A 131 -7.99 6.85 -11.52
CA HIS A 131 -8.63 5.82 -10.70
C HIS A 131 -9.28 6.34 -9.41
N THR A 132 -8.98 7.58 -9.01
CA THR A 132 -9.55 8.20 -7.81
C THR A 132 -10.81 9.00 -8.15
N PHE A 133 -10.80 9.76 -9.26
CA PHE A 133 -11.85 10.71 -9.60
C PHE A 133 -12.79 10.26 -10.72
N VAL A 134 -12.25 9.57 -11.73
CA VAL A 134 -12.93 9.32 -13.01
C VAL A 134 -13.54 7.92 -13.04
N GLU A 135 -12.83 6.90 -12.54
CA GLU A 135 -13.32 5.52 -12.60
C GLU A 135 -14.64 5.35 -11.82
N GLU A 136 -15.70 4.86 -12.47
CA GLU A 136 -17.05 4.69 -11.89
C GLU A 136 -17.09 3.78 -10.66
N LEU A 137 -16.10 2.88 -10.56
CA LEU A 137 -15.92 1.96 -9.43
C LEU A 137 -15.08 2.56 -8.30
N SER A 138 -14.59 3.80 -8.44
CA SER A 138 -13.83 4.45 -7.38
C SER A 138 -14.75 4.70 -6.18
N LEU A 139 -14.37 4.12 -5.05
CA LEU A 139 -15.14 4.25 -3.82
C LEU A 139 -15.12 5.70 -3.31
N ALA A 140 -14.11 6.48 -3.72
CA ALA A 140 -13.96 7.88 -3.38
C ALA A 140 -14.83 8.84 -4.23
N ALA A 141 -15.23 8.49 -5.47
CA ALA A 141 -16.03 9.36 -6.35
C ALA A 141 -17.33 9.85 -5.69
N SER A 142 -18.03 8.95 -4.99
CA SER A 142 -19.25 9.30 -4.26
C SER A 142 -19.00 10.24 -3.07
N ALA A 143 -17.84 10.13 -2.41
CA ALA A 143 -17.48 10.98 -1.28
C ALA A 143 -17.11 12.40 -1.73
N PHE A 144 -16.42 12.55 -2.88
CA PHE A 144 -16.09 13.86 -3.42
C PHE A 144 -17.32 14.69 -3.81
N ASN A 145 -18.42 14.05 -4.23
CA ASN A 145 -19.68 14.77 -4.49
C ASN A 145 -20.26 15.40 -3.21
N THR A 146 -19.98 14.82 -2.04
CA THR A 146 -20.44 15.35 -0.74
C THR A 146 -19.50 16.38 -0.13
N ALA A 147 -18.22 16.37 -0.51
CA ALA A 147 -17.23 17.28 0.03
C ALA A 147 -17.48 18.74 -0.35
N TYR A 148 -17.12 19.70 0.51
CA TYR A 148 -17.22 21.13 0.21
C TYR A 148 -15.91 21.68 -0.35
N GLU A 149 -14.79 21.42 0.34
CA GLU A 149 -13.44 21.78 -0.10
C GLU A 149 -12.68 20.55 -0.58
N ILE A 150 -12.09 20.63 -1.78
CA ILE A 150 -11.34 19.54 -2.39
C ILE A 150 -9.96 20.08 -2.78
N ARG A 151 -8.90 19.56 -2.17
CA ARG A 151 -7.52 19.91 -2.50
C ARG A 151 -6.81 18.72 -3.10
N VAL A 152 -6.26 18.91 -4.30
CA VAL A 152 -5.66 17.83 -5.08
C VAL A 152 -4.24 18.18 -5.48
N MET A 153 -3.33 17.23 -5.32
CA MET A 153 -1.96 17.27 -5.83
C MET A 153 -1.78 16.14 -6.84
N LEU A 154 -1.49 16.50 -8.09
CA LEU A 154 -1.18 15.58 -9.18
C LEU A 154 0.30 15.66 -9.54
N LEU A 155 0.85 14.57 -10.08
CA LEU A 155 2.22 14.57 -10.58
C LEU A 155 2.28 15.40 -11.86
N ASN A 156 3.20 16.36 -11.94
CA ASN A 156 3.40 17.16 -13.14
C ASN A 156 3.96 16.26 -14.27
N PRO A 157 3.26 16.08 -15.41
CA PRO A 157 3.73 15.23 -16.50
C PRO A 157 5.08 15.67 -17.09
N ALA A 158 5.41 16.96 -17.01
CA ALA A 158 6.67 17.50 -17.52
C ALA A 158 7.85 17.35 -16.55
N SER A 159 7.64 16.86 -15.32
CA SER A 159 8.72 16.78 -14.31
C SER A 159 9.65 15.59 -14.51
N SER A 160 10.83 15.67 -13.88
CA SER A 160 11.76 14.55 -13.80
C SER A 160 11.15 13.34 -13.07
N GLY A 161 10.34 13.58 -12.03
CA GLY A 161 9.64 12.52 -11.30
C GLY A 161 8.62 11.75 -12.17
N ALA A 162 7.89 12.45 -13.05
CA ALA A 162 7.00 11.81 -14.01
C ALA A 162 7.78 10.97 -15.03
N ARG A 163 8.88 11.52 -15.58
CA ARG A 163 9.74 10.79 -16.52
C ARG A 163 10.30 9.51 -15.89
N GLN A 164 10.84 9.60 -14.68
CA GLN A 164 11.34 8.42 -13.96
C GLN A 164 10.25 7.36 -13.76
N ARG A 165 9.04 7.80 -13.36
CA ARG A 165 7.89 6.92 -13.17
C ARG A 165 7.50 6.21 -14.46
N ILE A 166 7.32 6.95 -15.55
CA ILE A 166 6.91 6.41 -16.86
C ILE A 166 7.97 5.44 -17.38
N CYS A 167 9.25 5.80 -17.30
CA CYS A 167 10.35 4.92 -17.71
C CYS A 167 10.43 3.62 -16.89
N SER A 168 9.91 3.61 -15.65
CA SER A 168 9.87 2.40 -14.83
C SER A 168 8.73 1.45 -15.22
N LEU A 169 7.64 1.95 -15.80
CA LEU A 169 6.45 1.15 -16.09
C LEU A 169 6.62 0.26 -17.33
N PRO A 170 5.79 -0.79 -17.49
CA PRO A 170 5.78 -1.60 -18.71
C PRO A 170 5.56 -0.72 -19.96
N ALA A 171 6.20 -1.08 -21.07
CA ALA A 171 6.23 -0.28 -22.32
C ALA A 171 4.84 0.01 -22.94
N GLU A 172 3.82 -0.72 -22.52
CA GLU A 172 2.42 -0.52 -22.91
C GLU A 172 1.82 0.78 -22.36
N ILE A 173 2.41 1.34 -21.30
CA ILE A 173 1.94 2.55 -20.62
C ILE A 173 2.85 3.72 -21.01
N GLY A 174 2.49 4.36 -22.11
CA GLY A 174 3.21 5.51 -22.64
C GLY A 174 2.88 6.83 -21.95
N LEU A 175 3.66 7.87 -22.29
CA LEU A 175 3.42 9.25 -21.88
C LEU A 175 2.03 9.75 -22.32
N SER A 176 1.55 9.32 -23.49
CA SER A 176 0.22 9.70 -24.00
C SER A 176 -0.90 9.27 -23.04
N ALA A 177 -0.96 7.98 -22.69
CA ALA A 177 -1.96 7.45 -21.76
C ALA A 177 -1.88 8.16 -20.38
N PHE A 178 -0.66 8.45 -19.92
CA PHE A 178 -0.45 9.20 -18.67
C PHE A 178 -1.04 10.61 -18.73
N CYS A 179 -0.81 11.33 -19.83
CA CYS A 179 -1.37 12.68 -20.02
C CYS A 179 -2.89 12.64 -20.18
N ASP A 180 -3.44 11.66 -20.90
CA ASP A 180 -4.88 11.48 -21.08
C ASP A 180 -5.58 11.21 -19.73
N GLU A 181 -4.95 10.41 -18.85
CA GLU A 181 -5.46 10.17 -17.49
C GLU A 181 -5.48 11.43 -16.62
N ILE A 182 -4.45 12.28 -16.72
CA ILE A 182 -4.40 13.56 -16.00
C ILE A 182 -5.45 14.51 -16.56
N GLU A 183 -5.59 14.61 -17.88
CA GLU A 183 -6.57 15.46 -18.54
C GLU A 183 -8.00 15.09 -18.11
N ALA A 184 -8.34 13.79 -18.12
CA ALA A 184 -9.62 13.30 -17.64
C ALA A 184 -9.86 13.64 -16.14
N SER A 185 -8.79 13.60 -15.33
CA SER A 185 -8.88 13.96 -13.91
C SER A 185 -9.13 15.45 -13.72
N ILE A 186 -8.45 16.32 -14.49
CA ILE A 186 -8.68 17.78 -14.47
C ILE A 186 -10.11 18.09 -14.90
N ALA A 187 -10.60 17.49 -15.99
CA ALA A 187 -11.97 17.69 -16.46
C ALA A 187 -13.00 17.31 -15.40
N ARG A 188 -12.76 16.21 -14.66
CA ARG A 188 -13.65 15.80 -13.55
C ARG A 188 -13.61 16.79 -12.38
N LEU A 189 -12.44 17.32 -12.03
CA LEU A 189 -12.29 18.33 -10.99
C LEU A 189 -12.95 19.65 -11.38
N GLU A 190 -12.87 20.04 -12.66
CA GLU A 190 -13.57 21.20 -13.19
C GLU A 190 -15.09 21.04 -13.11
N ALA A 191 -15.62 19.86 -13.44
CA ALA A 191 -17.05 19.57 -13.28
C ALA A 191 -17.51 19.67 -11.81
N LEU A 192 -16.67 19.25 -10.85
CA LEU A 192 -16.96 19.44 -9.42
C LEU A 192 -16.95 20.92 -9.02
N ARG A 193 -16.02 21.71 -9.57
CA ARG A 193 -15.99 23.17 -9.37
C ARG A 193 -17.25 23.85 -9.91
N GLN A 194 -17.69 23.47 -11.12
CA GLN A 194 -18.93 23.98 -11.73
C GLN A 194 -20.19 23.60 -10.93
N ALA A 195 -20.15 22.47 -10.21
CA ALA A 195 -21.19 22.08 -9.26
C ALA A 195 -21.15 22.87 -7.93
N GLY A 196 -20.33 23.92 -7.82
CA GLY A 196 -20.25 24.81 -6.65
C GLY A 196 -19.29 24.36 -5.56
N LYS A 197 -18.39 23.40 -5.83
CA LYS A 197 -17.38 22.96 -4.85
C LYS A 197 -16.13 23.83 -4.90
N LYS A 198 -15.48 24.03 -3.76
CA LYS A 198 -14.19 24.73 -3.69
C LYS A 198 -13.07 23.74 -4.04
N VAL A 199 -12.63 23.75 -5.30
CA VAL A 199 -11.58 22.86 -5.79
C VAL A 199 -10.27 23.63 -5.96
N THR A 200 -9.19 23.11 -5.41
CA THR A 200 -7.83 23.62 -5.61
C THR A 200 -6.93 22.49 -6.09
N LEU A 201 -6.22 22.72 -7.20
CA LEU A 201 -5.32 21.75 -7.80
C LEU A 201 -3.90 22.30 -7.79
N LYS A 202 -2.94 21.50 -7.36
CA LYS A 202 -1.50 21.76 -7.43
C LYS A 202 -0.78 20.64 -8.16
N PHE A 203 0.39 20.94 -8.70
CA PHE A 203 1.26 19.95 -9.31
C PHE A 203 2.58 19.81 -8.57
N TYR A 204 2.99 18.58 -8.24
CA TYR A 204 4.30 18.29 -7.67
C TYR A 204 5.23 17.69 -8.73
N GLY A 205 6.54 17.92 -8.58
CA GLY A 205 7.55 17.47 -9.55
C GLY A 205 8.35 16.24 -9.13
N GLU A 206 8.37 15.92 -7.83
CA GLU A 206 9.17 14.83 -7.25
C GLU A 206 8.62 13.44 -7.61
N ALA A 207 9.48 12.42 -7.53
CA ALA A 207 9.06 11.04 -7.75
C ALA A 207 8.01 10.61 -6.71
N PRO A 208 6.87 10.05 -7.15
CA PRO A 208 5.77 9.72 -6.24
C PRO A 208 6.11 8.52 -5.36
N PHE A 209 6.07 8.69 -4.03
CA PHE A 209 6.33 7.60 -3.07
C PHE A 209 5.03 7.01 -2.48
N TRP A 210 4.08 7.88 -2.12
CA TRP A 210 2.76 7.50 -1.62
C TRP A 210 1.67 8.16 -2.45
N LYS A 211 0.61 7.41 -2.74
CA LYS A 211 -0.71 7.99 -3.00
C LYS A 211 -1.45 8.05 -1.67
N VAL A 212 -2.04 9.20 -1.37
CA VAL A 212 -2.79 9.47 -0.13
C VAL A 212 -4.13 10.11 -0.50
N VAL A 213 -5.22 9.60 0.03
CA VAL A 213 -6.55 10.18 -0.10
C VAL A 213 -7.14 10.29 1.29
N VAL A 214 -7.42 11.50 1.77
CA VAL A 214 -8.01 11.76 3.08
C VAL A 214 -9.45 12.22 2.87
N LEU A 215 -10.40 11.52 3.49
CA LEU A 215 -11.82 11.85 3.47
C LEU A 215 -12.35 11.73 4.90
N GLY A 216 -12.62 12.88 5.51
CA GLY A 216 -13.06 12.97 6.90
C GLY A 216 -12.06 12.31 7.84
N GLU A 217 -12.52 11.30 8.57
CA GLU A 217 -11.74 10.57 9.58
C GLU A 217 -10.98 9.36 9.01
N HIS A 218 -10.84 9.27 7.69
CA HIS A 218 -10.19 8.12 7.05
C HIS A 218 -9.16 8.54 6.02
N VAL A 219 -8.06 7.80 5.97
CA VAL A 219 -7.02 7.96 4.96
C VAL A 219 -6.77 6.64 4.23
N TRP A 220 -6.85 6.69 2.91
CA TRP A 220 -6.46 5.61 2.01
C TRP A 220 -5.05 5.89 1.52
N VAL A 221 -4.18 4.90 1.63
CA VAL A 221 -2.81 4.99 1.15
C VAL A 221 -2.44 3.82 0.26
N GLN A 222 -1.70 4.12 -0.79
CA GLN A 222 -1.14 3.13 -1.70
C GLN A 222 0.34 3.44 -1.91
N TYR A 223 1.17 2.41 -1.81
CA TYR A 223 2.59 2.54 -2.07
C TYR A 223 2.85 2.60 -3.58
N CYS A 224 3.54 3.64 -4.03
CA CYS A 224 3.93 3.82 -5.43
C CYS A 224 5.27 3.10 -5.67
N HIS A 225 5.23 1.78 -5.88
CA HIS A 225 6.44 1.02 -6.20
C HIS A 225 6.85 1.23 -7.66
N ASP A 226 8.14 1.46 -7.91
CA ASP A 226 8.72 1.53 -9.26
C ASP A 226 8.51 0.21 -10.02
N GLY A 227 8.25 0.27 -11.33
CA GLY A 227 7.98 -0.96 -12.10
C GLY A 227 6.56 -1.50 -11.99
N HIS A 228 5.75 -1.01 -11.06
CA HIS A 228 4.39 -1.49 -10.86
C HIS A 228 3.36 -0.38 -11.01
N GLU A 229 2.31 -0.69 -11.76
CA GLU A 229 1.15 0.18 -11.86
C GLU A 229 0.43 0.33 -10.52
N LEU A 230 -0.02 1.55 -10.24
CA LEU A 230 -0.71 1.87 -8.99
C LEU A 230 -2.05 1.12 -8.85
N ARG A 231 -2.66 0.70 -9.97
CA ARG A 231 -3.90 -0.08 -10.00
C ARG A 231 -3.77 -1.44 -9.30
N HIS A 232 -2.57 -2.01 -9.28
CA HIS A 232 -2.30 -3.32 -8.70
C HIS A 232 -1.74 -3.22 -7.28
N ALA A 233 -1.32 -2.03 -6.87
CA ALA A 233 -0.77 -1.79 -5.54
C ALA A 233 -1.82 -2.01 -4.45
N THR A 234 -1.37 -2.54 -3.31
CA THR A 234 -2.21 -2.75 -2.14
C THR A 234 -2.66 -1.40 -1.57
N GLU A 235 -3.96 -1.29 -1.27
CA GLU A 235 -4.57 -0.13 -0.64
C GLU A 235 -4.78 -0.39 0.85
N TYR A 236 -4.27 0.50 1.69
CA TYR A 236 -4.44 0.47 3.14
C TYR A 236 -5.33 1.63 3.57
N VAL A 237 -6.23 1.38 4.52
CA VAL A 237 -7.16 2.38 5.05
C VAL A 237 -6.96 2.49 6.55
N PHE A 238 -6.64 3.69 7.00
CA PHE A 238 -6.46 4.01 8.40
C PHE A 238 -7.56 4.96 8.85
N ALA A 239 -8.13 4.70 10.04
CA ALA A 239 -9.08 5.61 10.68
C ALA A 239 -8.36 6.53 11.67
N LEU A 240 -8.90 7.73 11.85
CA LEU A 240 -8.54 8.61 12.94
C LEU A 240 -8.96 7.93 14.25
N ASN A 241 -8.00 7.74 15.15
CA ASN A 241 -8.26 7.32 16.51
C ASN A 241 -8.37 8.56 17.41
N SER A 242 -9.58 9.11 17.54
CA SER A 242 -9.81 10.34 18.32
C SER A 242 -9.56 10.17 19.82
N HIS A 243 -9.58 8.93 20.33
CA HIS A 243 -9.33 8.65 21.76
C HIS A 243 -7.83 8.58 22.10
N GLU A 244 -6.99 8.20 21.14
CA GLU A 244 -5.54 8.08 21.32
C GLU A 244 -4.83 8.62 20.07
N PRO A 245 -4.71 9.95 19.90
CA PRO A 245 -4.18 10.56 18.68
C PRO A 245 -2.69 10.28 18.44
N GLY A 246 -1.95 9.87 19.48
CA GLY A 246 -0.56 9.40 19.37
C GLY A 246 -0.43 7.98 18.80
N HIS A 247 -1.55 7.27 18.64
CA HIS A 247 -1.62 5.96 18.03
C HIS A 247 -2.33 6.04 16.67
N GLY A 248 -1.99 5.12 15.78
CA GLY A 248 -2.56 5.07 14.44
C GLY A 248 -1.79 5.87 13.38
N LEU A 249 -1.92 5.43 12.14
CA LEU A 249 -1.17 6.01 11.01
C LEU A 249 -1.95 7.11 10.28
N PHE A 250 -3.19 7.41 10.69
CA PHE A 250 -3.99 8.47 10.08
C PHE A 250 -3.28 9.83 10.13
N VAL A 251 -2.87 10.27 11.33
CA VAL A 251 -2.28 11.61 11.53
C VAL A 251 -0.96 11.76 10.76
N PRO A 252 -0.01 10.79 10.79
CA PRO A 252 1.19 10.86 9.96
C PRO A 252 0.92 11.03 8.46
N PHE A 253 -0.04 10.29 7.88
CA PHE A 253 -0.35 10.41 6.45
C PHE A 253 -1.09 11.71 6.11
N TYR A 254 -1.95 12.19 7.02
CA TYR A 254 -2.56 13.51 6.88
C TYR A 254 -1.50 14.62 6.92
N MET A 255 -0.56 14.54 7.85
CA MET A 255 0.56 15.49 7.96
C MET A 255 1.49 15.43 6.74
N LEU A 256 1.71 14.24 6.15
CA LEU A 256 2.45 14.10 4.90
C LEU A 256 1.80 14.94 3.78
N PHE A 257 0.47 14.83 3.63
CA PHE A 257 -0.27 15.66 2.66
C PHE A 257 -0.13 17.15 2.97
N LEU A 258 -0.36 17.56 4.23
CA LEU A 258 -0.33 18.98 4.60
C LEU A 258 1.06 19.60 4.39
N ARG A 259 2.12 18.88 4.73
CA ARG A 259 3.50 19.32 4.51
C ARG A 259 3.73 19.55 3.01
N LYS A 260 3.40 18.55 2.18
CA LYS A 260 3.51 18.66 0.73
C LYS A 260 2.67 19.80 0.16
N TRP A 261 1.44 19.96 0.61
CA TRP A 261 0.55 21.04 0.17
C TRP A 261 1.08 22.45 0.46
N SER A 262 1.79 22.59 1.58
CA SER A 262 2.32 23.86 2.06
C SER A 262 3.67 24.23 1.43
N GLU A 263 4.28 23.33 0.66
CA GLU A 263 5.54 23.62 -0.04
C GLU A 263 5.29 24.67 -1.17
N PRO A 264 5.97 25.84 -1.15
CA PRO A 264 5.73 26.92 -2.12
C PRO A 264 6.12 26.55 -3.57
N GLN A 265 6.99 25.56 -3.73
CA GLN A 265 7.51 25.11 -5.02
C GLN A 265 6.47 24.45 -5.93
N HIS A 266 5.30 24.09 -5.41
CA HIS A 266 4.25 23.42 -6.17
C HIS A 266 3.27 24.44 -6.76
N PRO A 267 3.27 24.63 -8.09
CA PRO A 267 2.36 25.58 -8.72
C PRO A 267 0.89 25.15 -8.55
N GLU A 268 0.04 26.16 -8.41
CA GLU A 268 -1.42 26.02 -8.43
C GLU A 268 -1.94 26.06 -9.86
N TYR A 269 -2.91 25.23 -10.19
CA TYR A 269 -3.56 25.24 -11.48
C TYR A 269 -4.75 26.19 -11.46
N ASP A 270 -4.72 27.17 -12.35
CA ASP A 270 -5.84 28.05 -12.63
C ASP A 270 -6.75 27.41 -13.67
N PHE A 271 -7.96 27.02 -13.27
CA PHE A 271 -8.91 26.37 -14.16
C PHE A 271 -9.46 27.32 -15.23
N ASP A 272 -9.45 28.64 -14.99
CA ASP A 272 -10.04 29.62 -15.91
C ASP A 272 -9.07 29.98 -17.04
N THR A 273 -7.79 30.15 -16.72
CA THR A 273 -6.74 30.45 -17.72
C THR A 273 -6.00 29.20 -18.21
N ARG A 274 -6.15 28.06 -17.53
CA ARG A 274 -5.41 26.81 -17.78
C ARG A 274 -3.90 26.96 -17.62
N GLU A 275 -3.49 27.83 -16.70
CA GLU A 275 -2.08 28.13 -16.42
C GLU A 275 -1.67 27.62 -15.04
N LEU A 276 -0.35 27.42 -14.89
CA LEU A 276 0.29 27.14 -13.62
C LEU A 276 0.75 28.44 -12.97
N VAL A 277 0.20 28.73 -11.80
CA VAL A 277 0.48 29.91 -10.98
C VAL A 277 1.49 29.54 -9.89
N PHE A 278 2.65 30.18 -9.93
CA PHE A 278 3.71 30.03 -8.93
C PHE A 278 3.57 31.13 -7.87
N ARG A 279 3.54 30.73 -6.61
CA ARG A 279 3.44 31.63 -5.46
C ARG A 279 4.68 31.54 -4.59
N ASP A 280 5.06 32.65 -3.96
CA ASP A 280 6.10 32.67 -2.93
C ASP A 280 5.59 32.14 -1.58
N GLY A 281 6.48 32.06 -0.58
CA GLY A 281 6.12 31.63 0.77
C GLY A 281 5.16 32.57 1.51
N LEU A 282 4.91 33.77 0.97
CA LEU A 282 3.93 34.74 1.48
C LEU A 282 2.58 34.64 0.74
N GLY A 283 2.47 33.73 -0.24
CA GLY A 283 1.27 33.51 -1.05
C GLY A 283 1.10 34.48 -2.21
N LYS A 284 2.09 35.35 -2.47
CA LYS A 284 2.07 36.30 -3.57
C LYS A 284 2.46 35.61 -4.87
N GLU A 285 1.76 35.93 -5.95
CA GLU A 285 2.05 35.42 -7.28
C GLU A 285 3.39 35.97 -7.79
N VAL A 286 4.25 35.07 -8.28
CA VAL A 286 5.59 35.38 -8.78
C VAL A 286 5.69 35.12 -10.29
N ARG A 287 5.06 34.05 -10.78
CA ARG A 287 5.12 33.63 -12.18
C ARG A 287 3.85 32.88 -12.60
N ARG A 288 3.49 33.00 -13.87
CA ARG A 288 2.49 32.15 -14.54
C ARG A 288 3.10 31.52 -15.77
N ASP A 289 2.90 30.21 -15.92
CA ASP A 289 3.35 29.46 -17.10
C ASP A 289 2.17 28.68 -17.69
N PRO A 290 2.04 28.57 -19.03
CA PRO A 290 1.03 27.72 -19.64
C PRO A 290 1.15 26.25 -19.20
N PHE A 291 0.03 25.60 -18.85
CA PHE A 291 0.06 24.18 -18.51
C PHE A 291 0.09 23.31 -19.77
N MET A 292 1.29 22.88 -20.18
CA MET A 292 1.47 21.99 -21.32
C MET A 292 1.45 20.52 -20.88
N LEU A 293 0.34 19.82 -21.15
CA LEU A 293 0.21 18.38 -20.91
C LEU A 293 1.05 17.54 -21.87
N ARG A 294 1.13 17.95 -23.14
CA ARG A 294 1.99 17.34 -24.15
C ARG A 294 3.13 18.29 -24.46
N PRO A 295 4.39 17.81 -24.52
CA PRO A 295 5.45 18.56 -25.18
C PRO A 295 4.96 18.92 -26.58
N ALA A 296 5.13 20.18 -26.99
CA ALA A 296 4.90 20.53 -28.39
C ALA A 296 5.78 19.61 -29.25
N ASP A 297 5.21 19.00 -30.29
CA ASP A 297 5.96 18.20 -31.24
C ASP A 297 7.18 19.02 -31.71
N ASP A 298 8.39 18.49 -31.52
CA ASP A 298 9.62 19.17 -31.91
C ASP A 298 9.56 19.52 -33.41
N PRO A 299 9.65 20.80 -33.81
CA PRO A 299 9.62 21.19 -35.22
C PRO A 299 10.98 21.03 -35.92
N GLU A 300 11.79 20.03 -35.57
CA GLU A 300 13.16 19.84 -36.09
C GLU A 300 13.44 18.48 -36.72
N GLU A 301 12.58 17.99 -37.63
CA GLU A 301 13.03 16.96 -38.59
C GLU A 301 12.42 17.12 -39.99
N SER A 302 12.39 18.37 -40.48
CA SER A 302 12.16 18.67 -41.89
C SER A 302 13.12 19.73 -42.41
N ARG A 303 14.43 19.48 -42.27
CA ARG A 303 15.45 20.09 -43.14
C ARG A 303 16.48 19.05 -43.58
N SER A 304 16.08 18.29 -44.59
CA SER A 304 17.00 17.68 -45.54
C SER A 304 17.64 18.77 -46.40
N THR A 305 18.96 18.92 -46.38
CA THR A 305 19.78 19.04 -47.61
C THR A 305 21.27 18.74 -47.34
N PRO A 306 21.98 18.17 -48.33
CA PRO A 306 23.23 17.43 -48.13
C PRO A 306 24.47 18.24 -48.55
N VAL A 307 25.62 18.13 -47.87
CA VAL A 307 26.92 18.60 -48.42
C VAL A 307 28.11 17.76 -47.92
N ASN A 308 28.63 16.97 -48.86
CA ASN A 308 30.03 16.68 -49.21
C ASN A 308 31.14 16.52 -48.15
N GLN A 309 31.72 15.32 -48.17
CA GLN A 309 33.14 15.08 -47.91
C GLN A 309 34.03 15.80 -48.93
N PRO A 310 35.31 16.06 -48.56
CA PRO A 310 36.36 15.44 -49.36
C PRO A 310 37.45 14.74 -48.55
N SER A 311 37.98 13.71 -49.19
CA SER A 311 39.05 12.80 -48.84
C SER A 311 40.44 13.46 -48.83
N SER A 312 41.33 13.08 -47.90
CA SER A 312 42.59 12.37 -48.24
C SER A 312 43.56 12.17 -47.06
N ILE A 313 43.94 10.88 -46.88
CA ILE A 313 45.32 10.33 -46.76
C ILE A 313 46.19 10.84 -45.57
N ALA A 314 46.87 10.05 -44.72
CA ALA A 314 47.04 8.63 -44.38
C ALA A 314 47.98 8.64 -43.14
N THR A 315 48.04 7.63 -42.23
CA THR A 315 49.00 6.51 -42.29
C THR A 315 49.26 5.95 -40.87
N ILE A 316 49.07 4.61 -40.70
CA ILE A 316 49.78 3.64 -39.79
C ILE A 316 49.53 3.77 -38.27
N ALA A 317 49.36 2.74 -37.41
CA ALA A 317 49.44 1.27 -37.37
C ALA A 317 48.64 0.83 -36.11
N SER A 318 47.83 -0.22 -36.07
CA SER A 318 48.17 -1.66 -35.90
C SER A 318 47.48 -2.21 -34.65
N VAL A 319 46.82 -3.37 -34.81
CA VAL A 319 46.76 -4.50 -33.86
C VAL A 319 45.98 -4.26 -32.54
N SER A 320 44.81 -4.89 -32.39
CA SER A 320 44.75 -6.28 -31.89
C SER A 320 43.34 -6.87 -31.89
N ARG A 321 43.31 -8.20 -31.88
CA ARG A 321 42.25 -9.11 -32.32
C ARG A 321 41.14 -9.31 -31.30
N ARG A 322 39.93 -9.18 -31.83
CA ARG A 322 38.80 -10.15 -31.80
C ARG A 322 38.95 -11.38 -30.90
N ALA A 323 37.98 -11.49 -30.00
CA ALA A 323 37.48 -12.69 -29.35
C ALA A 323 37.16 -13.82 -30.32
N ALA A 324 37.32 -15.07 -29.86
CA ALA A 324 36.30 -16.11 -29.97
C ALA A 324 36.78 -17.42 -29.30
N ARG A 325 35.93 -17.89 -28.36
CA ARG A 325 35.35 -19.25 -28.33
C ARG A 325 36.33 -20.42 -28.11
N ILE A 326 36.09 -21.21 -27.07
CA ILE A 326 35.62 -22.62 -27.17
C ILE A 326 35.56 -23.24 -25.75
N ARG A 327 34.48 -23.98 -25.55
CA ARG A 327 34.05 -24.74 -24.37
C ARG A 327 34.18 -26.22 -24.73
N GLN A 328 34.47 -27.07 -23.73
CA GLN A 328 34.69 -28.54 -23.70
C GLN A 328 36.16 -28.86 -23.42
N GLY A 329 36.57 -29.73 -22.50
CA GLY A 329 35.91 -30.63 -21.56
C GLY A 329 37.01 -31.45 -20.86
N GLY A 330 36.69 -32.17 -19.79
CA GLY A 330 37.56 -33.21 -19.20
C GLY A 330 38.03 -32.94 -17.76
N GLY A 331 37.61 -33.80 -16.82
CA GLY A 331 38.36 -34.05 -15.58
C GLY A 331 39.61 -34.91 -15.85
N PRO A 332 40.27 -35.54 -14.85
CA PRO A 332 39.90 -35.69 -13.44
C PRO A 332 41.06 -35.37 -12.45
N SER A 333 40.83 -35.68 -11.16
CA SER A 333 41.82 -36.18 -10.19
C SER A 333 42.19 -35.30 -8.98
N ALA A 334 41.74 -35.81 -7.83
CA ALA A 334 42.50 -36.12 -6.62
C ALA A 334 42.97 -35.03 -5.63
N SER A 335 42.77 -35.43 -4.36
CA SER A 335 43.50 -35.07 -3.14
C SER A 335 43.28 -33.64 -2.63
N GLY A 336 43.05 -33.39 -1.35
CA GLY A 336 43.11 -34.20 -0.15
C GLY A 336 43.24 -33.25 1.05
N SER A 337 43.09 -33.80 2.27
CA SER A 337 43.57 -33.21 3.54
C SER A 337 42.74 -32.03 4.09
N ARG A 338 41.85 -32.26 5.07
CA ARG A 338 42.07 -32.38 6.54
C ARG A 338 42.22 -31.04 7.30
N ARG A 339 41.59 -31.06 8.48
CA ARG A 339 41.70 -30.20 9.69
C ARG A 339 40.90 -28.90 9.64
N ALA A 340 39.90 -28.66 10.49
CA ALA A 340 39.77 -28.78 11.96
C ALA A 340 40.65 -27.79 12.75
N ALA A 341 40.02 -26.69 13.18
CA ALA A 341 40.25 -25.93 14.43
C ALA A 341 39.08 -24.93 14.54
N SER A 342 38.09 -25.02 15.44
CA SER A 342 38.12 -24.85 16.91
C SER A 342 38.91 -23.63 17.38
N GLY A 343 38.23 -22.62 17.93
CA GLY A 343 38.85 -21.59 18.77
C GLY A 343 38.18 -20.22 18.75
N THR A 344 37.16 -20.05 19.60
CA THR A 344 36.77 -18.84 20.37
C THR A 344 37.31 -17.45 19.99
N PRO A 345 36.46 -16.41 19.91
CA PRO A 345 36.89 -15.02 20.05
C PRO A 345 36.87 -14.60 21.53
N SER A 346 37.99 -14.04 21.99
CA SER A 346 38.08 -13.35 23.28
C SER A 346 38.47 -11.88 23.07
N GLY A 347 37.70 -10.99 23.70
CA GLY A 347 38.05 -9.60 24.02
C GLY A 347 38.05 -8.62 22.84
N ARG A 348 37.93 -7.30 23.03
CA ARG A 348 37.56 -6.42 24.16
C ARG A 348 37.71 -5.00 23.57
N ARG A 349 36.89 -4.03 24.02
CA ARG A 349 37.05 -2.55 23.86
C ARG A 349 36.81 -2.05 22.43
N GLY A 350 36.19 -0.90 22.18
CA GLY A 350 35.97 0.31 22.96
C GLY A 350 36.21 1.52 22.02
N CYS A 351 35.65 2.68 22.36
CA CYS A 351 35.67 4.00 21.66
C CYS A 351 34.53 4.18 20.63
N ALA A 352 33.54 5.08 20.81
CA ALA A 352 33.51 6.52 21.12
C ALA A 352 33.57 7.42 19.87
N GLY A 353 32.61 8.36 19.79
CA GLY A 353 32.52 9.50 18.85
C GLY A 353 32.14 9.10 17.44
N TRP A 354 31.08 9.60 16.81
CA TRP A 354 30.53 10.96 16.79
C TRP A 354 29.01 10.96 16.74
#